data_AF-A0A940NRY6-F1
#
_entry.id   AF-A0A940NRY6-F1
#
_cell.length_a   1.000
_cell.length_b   1.000
_cell.length_c   1.000
_cell.angle_alpha   90.00
_cell.angle_beta   90.00
_cell.angle_gamma   90.00
#
_symmetry.space_group_name_H-M   'P 1'
#
loop_
_entity.id
_entity.type
_entity.pdbx_description
1 polymer ?
#
loop_
_entity_poly.entity_id
_entity_poly.type
_entity_poly.pdbx_seq_one_letter_code
_entity_poly.pdbx_strand_id
1 'polypeptide(L)' 'VSTVDIAPLLQLLELTCDDQGVYTTLRLAAGSTLNINPNLVLQAFWQNSGLQAPVVHILRLRVLDKDFQDFA' A
#
# COMPACT_ATOMS: atom_id res chain seq x y z
N VAL A 1 10.39 -13.13 -17.08
CA VAL A 1 9.73 -11.97 -16.46
C VAL A 1 10.66 -11.47 -15.36
N SER A 2 11.14 -10.24 -15.42
CA SER A 2 11.91 -9.65 -14.34
C SER A 2 10.96 -9.32 -13.18
N THR A 3 11.18 -9.93 -12.02
CA THR A 3 10.49 -9.59 -10.78
C THR A 3 11.03 -8.25 -10.27
N VAL A 4 10.15 -7.29 -10.04
CA VAL A 4 10.47 -6.01 -9.40
C VAL A 4 10.21 -6.16 -7.92
N ASP A 5 11.21 -5.88 -7.09
CA ASP A 5 11.01 -5.77 -5.65
C ASP A 5 10.33 -4.43 -5.34
N ILE A 6 9.11 -4.50 -4.81
CA ILE A 6 8.32 -3.31 -4.45
C ILE A 6 8.58 -2.87 -3.00
N ALA A 7 9.27 -3.66 -2.18
CA ALA A 7 9.50 -3.34 -0.77
C ALA A 7 10.21 -1.99 -0.56
N PRO A 8 11.23 -1.60 -1.36
CA PRO A 8 11.88 -0.29 -1.22
C PRO A 8 11.00 0.91 -1.59
N LEU A 9 9.89 0.64 -2.28
CA LEU A 9 8.99 1.66 -2.84
C LEU A 9 7.71 1.82 -2.01
N LEU A 10 7.67 1.15 -0.86
CA LEU A 10 6.57 1.13 0.08
C LEU A 10 7.08 1.50 1.46
N GLN A 11 6.30 2.30 2.17
CA GLN A 11 6.53 2.59 3.58
C GLN A 11 5.25 2.35 4.37
N LEU A 12 5.34 1.52 5.41
CA LEU A 12 4.29 1.38 6.40
C LEU A 12 4.32 2.59 7.35
N LEU A 13 3.21 3.32 7.44
CA LEU A 13 3.09 4.47 8.34
C LEU A 13 2.36 4.09 9.63
N GLU A 14 1.32 3.27 9.49
CA GLU A 14 0.49 2.83 10.61
C GLU A 14 -0.04 1.43 10.33
N LEU A 15 -0.12 0.63 11.40
CA LEU A 15 -0.76 -0.67 11.40
C LEU A 15 -1.49 -0.85 12.72
N THR A 16 -2.80 -1.01 12.64
CA THR A 16 -3.64 -1.35 13.78
C THR A 16 -4.47 -2.58 13.45
N CYS A 17 -4.80 -3.34 14.48
CA CYS A 17 -5.63 -4.52 14.36
C CYS A 17 -6.54 -4.57 15.58
N ASP A 18 -7.82 -4.79 15.33
CA ASP A 18 -8.83 -5.00 16.36
C ASP A 18 -9.82 -6.09 15.93
N ASP A 19 -10.91 -6.24 16.68
CA ASP A 19 -11.94 -7.24 16.43
C ASP A 19 -12.71 -7.02 15.11
N GLN A 20 -12.60 -5.83 14.50
CA GLN A 20 -13.27 -5.49 13.23
C GLN A 20 -12.34 -5.72 12.03
N GLY A 21 -11.03 -5.66 12.22
CA GLY A 21 -10.08 -6.07 11.20
C GLY A 21 -8.70 -5.44 11.32
N VAL A 22 -7.99 -5.45 10.19
CA VAL A 22 -6.66 -4.88 10.04
C VAL A 22 -6.76 -3.58 9.26
N TYR A 23 -6.22 -2.52 9.83
CA TYR A 23 -6.15 -1.21 9.22
C TYR A 23 -4.69 -0.82 9.02
N THR A 24 -4.36 -0.39 7.81
CA THR A 24 -3.00 0.03 7.50
C THR A 24 -2.97 1.28 6.66
N THR A 25 -2.06 2.18 7.01
CA THR A 25 -1.73 3.35 6.21
C THR A 25 -0.37 3.11 5.57
N LEU A 26 -0.36 3.13 4.24
CA LEU A 26 0.83 2.91 3.43
C LEU A 26 1.15 4.16 2.62
N ARG A 27 2.44 4.46 2.48
CA ARG A 27 2.95 5.39 1.47
C ARG A 27 3.52 4.55 0.33
N LEU A 28 3.07 4.83 -0.89
CA LEU A 28 3.49 4.13 -2.09
C LEU A 28 4.12 5.12 -3.06
N ALA A 29 5.12 4.68 -3.82
CA ALA A 29 5.64 5.46 -4.94
C ALA A 29 4.52 5.77 -5.95
N ALA A 30 4.37 7.05 -6.29
CA ALA A 30 3.40 7.56 -7.25
C ALA A 30 4.04 8.65 -8.13
N GLY A 31 3.87 8.54 -9.44
CA GLY A 31 4.48 9.44 -10.42
C GLY A 31 4.35 8.89 -11.84
N SER A 32 4.78 9.67 -12.83
CA SER A 32 4.72 9.27 -14.25
C SER A 32 5.70 8.14 -14.60
N THR A 33 6.83 8.07 -13.91
CA THR A 33 7.85 7.03 -14.10
C THR A 33 7.59 5.76 -13.29
N LEU A 34 6.91 5.88 -12.15
CA LEU A 34 6.62 4.77 -11.25
C LEU A 34 5.34 5.05 -10.46
N ASN A 35 4.39 4.13 -10.55
CA ASN A 35 3.13 4.22 -9.81
C ASN A 35 2.70 2.83 -9.34
N ILE A 36 2.76 2.59 -8.02
CA ILE A 36 2.43 1.29 -7.45
C ILE A 36 0.93 1.17 -7.27
N ASN A 37 0.36 0.13 -7.87
CA ASN A 37 -1.02 -0.26 -7.61
C ASN A 37 -1.11 -0.91 -6.20
N PRO A 38 -1.90 -0.36 -5.27
CA PRO A 38 -2.04 -0.91 -3.91
C PRO A 38 -2.56 -2.36 -3.89
N ASN A 39 -3.26 -2.81 -4.94
CA ASN A 39 -3.70 -4.20 -5.05
C ASN A 39 -2.54 -5.20 -5.09
N LEU A 40 -1.35 -4.80 -5.55
CA LEU A 40 -0.17 -5.67 -5.53
C LEU A 40 0.30 -5.96 -4.10
N VAL A 41 0.17 -4.98 -3.20
CA VAL A 41 0.51 -5.14 -1.78
C VAL A 41 -0.47 -6.10 -1.12
N LEU A 42 -1.77 -5.96 -1.40
CA LEU A 42 -2.80 -6.87 -0.89
C LEU A 42 -2.60 -8.30 -1.39
N GLN A 43 -2.30 -8.48 -2.68
CA GLN A 43 -1.99 -9.80 -3.24
C GLN A 43 -0.78 -10.43 -2.55
N ALA A 44 0.30 -9.65 -2.35
CA ALA A 44 1.48 -10.12 -1.64
C ALA A 44 1.15 -10.50 -0.19
N PHE A 45 0.33 -9.70 0.50
CA PHE A 45 -0.13 -9.99 1.85
C PHE A 45 -0.95 -11.30 1.91
N TRP A 46 -1.88 -11.51 0.99
CA TRP A 46 -2.67 -12.75 0.94
C TRP A 46 -1.83 -13.98 0.60
N GLN A 47 -0.89 -13.85 -0.34
CA GLN A 47 0.03 -14.93 -0.69
C GLN A 47 0.94 -15.33 0.48
N ASN A 48 1.40 -14.34 1.27
CA ASN A 48 2.28 -14.59 2.39
C ASN A 48 1.54 -15.10 3.64
N SER A 49 0.38 -14.53 3.95
CA SER A 49 -0.41 -14.90 5.14
C SER A 49 -1.28 -16.14 4.93
N GLY A 50 -1.63 -16.46 3.68
CA GLY A 50 -2.65 -17.46 3.35
C GLY A 50 -4.07 -17.02 3.72
N LEU A 51 -4.26 -15.79 4.18
CA LEU A 51 -5.55 -15.23 4.59
C LEU A 51 -6.11 -14.33 3.50
N GLN A 52 -7.43 -14.32 3.34
CA GLN A 52 -8.15 -13.38 2.47
C GLN A 52 -9.27 -12.72 3.26
N ALA A 53 -9.42 -11.41 3.08
CA ALA A 53 -10.51 -10.66 3.68
C ALA A 53 -11.72 -10.66 2.72
N PRO A 54 -12.95 -10.90 3.21
CA PRO A 54 -14.15 -10.87 2.37
C PRO A 54 -14.49 -9.45 1.88
N VAL A 55 -14.01 -8.43 2.60
CA VAL A 55 -14.22 -7.02 2.29
C VAL A 55 -12.89 -6.29 2.42
N VAL A 56 -12.58 -5.45 1.43
CA VAL A 56 -11.38 -4.60 1.44
C VAL A 56 -11.76 -3.20 0.97
N HIS A 57 -11.29 -2.20 1.72
CA HIS A 57 -11.42 -0.79 1.37
C HIS A 57 -10.03 -0.21 1.11
N ILE A 58 -9.82 0.30 -0.11
CA ILE A 58 -8.59 1.00 -0.47
C ILE A 58 -8.96 2.46 -0.68
N LEU A 59 -8.41 3.34 0.16
CA LEU A 59 -8.63 4.77 0.09
C LEU A 59 -7.31 5.48 -0.20
N ARG A 60 -7.32 6.39 -1.17
CA ARG A 60 -6.21 7.34 -1.36
C ARG A 60 -6.42 8.51 -0.40
N LEU A 61 -5.64 8.56 0.67
CA LEU A 61 -5.77 9.62 1.67
C LEU A 61 -5.19 10.94 1.18
N ARG A 62 -3.98 10.91 0.59
CA ARG A 62 -3.21 12.09 0.15
C ARG A 62 -2.36 11.74 -1.08
N VAL A 63 -2.02 12.75 -1.88
CA VAL A 63 -0.94 12.68 -2.88
C VAL A 63 0.15 13.62 -2.40
N LEU A 64 1.39 13.13 -2.34
CA LEU A 64 2.50 13.90 -1.79
C LEU A 64 3.50 14.27 -2.89
N ASP A 65 4.15 15.41 -2.73
CA ASP A 65 5.27 15.85 -3.56
C ASP A 65 6.60 15.19 -3.12
N LYS A 66 7.70 15.59 -3.76
CA LYS A 66 9.05 15.08 -3.48
C LYS A 66 9.57 15.41 -2.07
N ASP A 67 9.00 16.43 -1.43
CA ASP A 67 9.35 16.90 -0.09
C ASP A 67 8.33 16.41 0.96
N PHE A 68 7.46 15.46 0.57
CA PHE A 68 6.39 14.86 1.36
C PHE A 68 5.31 15.82 1.85
N GLN A 69 5.11 16.94 1.14
CA GLN A 69 3.99 17.85 1.34
C GLN A 69 2.81 17.47 0.45
N ASP A 70 1.60 17.96 0.76
CA ASP A 70 0.44 17.71 -0.10
C ASP A 70 0.64 18.30 -1.49
N PHE A 71 0.46 17.45 -2.50
CA PHE A 71 0.42 17.82 -3.90
C PHE A 71 -1.02 18.22 -4.23
N ALA A 72 -1.25 19.54 -4.34
CA ALA A 72 -2.54 20.14 -4.67
C ALA A 72 -2.97 19.87 -6.13
#